data_AF-A0A936HLM4-F1
#
_entry.id   AF-A0A936HLM4-F1
#
_cell.length_a   1.000
_cell.length_b   1.000
_cell.length_c   1.000
_cell.angle_alpha   90.00
_cell.angle_beta   90.00
_cell.angle_gamma   90.00
#
_symmetry.space_group_name_H-M   'P 1'
#
loop_
_entity.id
_entity.type
_entity.pdbx_description
1 polymer ?
#
loop_
_entity_poly.entity_id
_entity_poly.type
_entity_poly.pdbx_seq_one_letter_code
_entity_poly.pdbx_strand_id
1 'polypeptide(L)'
;MIVIVFRTRMRDDADLTEVETVGARMYELAANMPGFVSYKEFAAADGESLAFVEFRSLETLAAWRDHPEHREAQERGREAYFTSYHIQVCEIVRDYAFP
;
A
#
# COMPACT_ATOMS: atom_id res chain seq x y z
N MET A 1 11.73 -11.31 4.36
CA MET A 1 10.79 -10.20 4.62
C MET A 1 10.83 -9.28 3.42
N ILE A 2 9.67 -8.87 2.94
CA ILE A 2 9.51 -7.91 1.86
C ILE A 2 8.83 -6.66 2.41
N VAL A 3 9.39 -5.51 2.06
CA VAL A 3 8.86 -4.19 2.40
C VAL A 3 8.40 -3.52 1.13
N ILE A 4 7.20 -2.97 1.17
CA ILE A 4 6.62 -2.18 0.10
C ILE A 4 6.60 -0.73 0.57
N VAL A 5 7.24 0.14 -0.21
CA VAL A 5 7.25 1.58 -0.02
C VAL A 5 6.40 2.18 -1.12
N PHE A 6 5.18 2.59 -0.78
CA PHE A 6 4.22 3.16 -1.73
C PHE A 6 4.05 4.65 -1.45
N ARG A 7 4.68 5.48 -2.28
CA ARG A 7 4.57 6.94 -2.21
C ARG A 7 3.49 7.42 -3.17
N THR A 8 2.59 8.27 -2.70
CA THR A 8 1.46 8.78 -3.48
C THR A 8 1.33 10.28 -3.33
N ARG A 9 0.82 10.92 -4.38
CA ARG A 9 0.24 12.27 -4.30
C ARG A 9 -1.20 12.18 -4.77
N MET A 10 -2.11 12.70 -3.94
CA MET A 10 -3.53 12.73 -4.24
C MET A 10 -3.84 13.79 -5.30
N ARG A 11 -4.96 13.60 -6.00
CA ARG A 11 -5.56 14.67 -6.79
C ARG A 11 -6.37 15.58 -5.88
N ASP A 12 -6.38 16.87 -6.20
CA ASP A 12 -7.17 17.86 -5.46
C ASP A 12 -8.68 17.62 -5.60
N ASP A 13 -9.11 16.96 -6.68
CA ASP A 13 -10.50 16.61 -6.99
C ASP A 13 -10.89 15.17 -6.59
N ALA A 14 -10.00 14.45 -5.88
CA ALA A 14 -10.29 13.09 -5.44
C ALA A 14 -11.39 13.07 -4.36
N ASP A 15 -12.33 12.13 -4.47
CA ASP A 15 -13.29 11.86 -3.40
C ASP A 15 -12.57 11.14 -2.25
N LEU A 16 -12.19 11.91 -1.22
CA LEU A 16 -11.43 11.38 -0.09
C LEU A 16 -12.23 10.34 0.72
N THR A 17 -13.56 10.41 0.75
CA THR A 17 -14.40 9.42 1.45
C THR A 17 -14.35 8.07 0.72
N GLU A 18 -14.44 8.10 -0.62
CA GLU A 18 -14.29 6.90 -1.45
C GLU A 18 -12.89 6.30 -1.30
N VAL A 19 -11.85 7.13 -1.33
CA VAL A 19 -10.45 6.72 -1.17
C VAL A 19 -10.22 6.04 0.18
N GLU A 20 -10.69 6.63 1.27
CA GLU A 20 -10.59 6.03 2.61
C GLU A 20 -11.33 4.69 2.69
N THR A 21 -12.52 4.59 2.09
CA THR A 21 -13.32 3.36 2.06
C THR A 21 -12.60 2.25 1.30
N VAL A 22 -12.07 2.55 0.11
CA VAL A 22 -11.32 1.59 -0.70
C VAL A 22 -10.00 1.21 0.00
N GLY A 23 -9.31 2.18 0.60
CA GLY A 23 -8.09 1.94 1.38
C GLY A 23 -8.33 0.98 2.55
N ALA A 24 -9.39 1.20 3.32
CA ALA A 24 -9.79 0.31 4.41
C ALA A 24 -10.08 -1.12 3.91
N ARG A 25 -10.76 -1.26 2.78
CA ARG A 25 -11.02 -2.57 2.16
C ARG A 25 -9.73 -3.26 1.71
N MET A 26 -8.77 -2.53 1.14
CA MET A 26 -7.48 -3.08 0.74
C MET A 26 -6.64 -3.52 1.94
N TYR A 27 -6.70 -2.77 3.05
CA TYR A 27 -6.08 -3.16 4.31
C TYR A 27 -6.72 -4.44 4.87
N GLU A 28 -8.05 -4.53 4.94
CA GLU A 28 -8.75 -5.74 5.39
C GLU A 28 -8.36 -6.96 4.56
N LEU A 29 -8.35 -6.81 3.23
CA LEU A 29 -7.95 -7.86 2.32
C LEU A 29 -6.50 -8.31 2.57
N ALA A 30 -5.56 -7.36 2.66
CA ALA A 30 -4.16 -7.64 2.95
C ALA A 30 -4.01 -8.35 4.30
N ALA A 31 -4.69 -7.88 5.35
CA ALA A 31 -4.61 -8.42 6.71
C ALA A 31 -5.09 -9.88 6.81
N ASN A 32 -5.98 -10.32 5.91
CA ASN A 32 -6.44 -11.70 5.83
C ASN A 32 -5.57 -12.59 4.93
N MET A 33 -4.56 -12.04 4.25
CA MET A 33 -3.68 -12.82 3.39
C MET A 33 -2.61 -13.55 4.19
N PRO A 34 -2.26 -14.80 3.82
CA PRO A 34 -1.11 -15.47 4.38
C PRO A 34 0.14 -14.60 4.23
N GLY A 35 0.91 -14.43 5.30
CA GLY A 35 2.18 -13.71 5.27
C GLY A 35 2.10 -12.19 5.28
N PHE A 36 0.93 -11.56 5.42
CA PHE A 36 0.85 -10.17 5.84
C PHE A 36 1.50 -9.99 7.22
N VAL A 37 2.23 -8.89 7.41
CA VAL A 37 2.93 -8.57 8.66
C VAL A 37 2.42 -7.26 9.25
N SER A 38 2.48 -6.17 8.47
CA SER A 38 2.02 -4.87 8.95
C SER A 38 1.67 -3.92 7.80
N TYR A 39 0.89 -2.90 8.12
CA TYR A 39 0.61 -1.74 7.28
C TYR A 39 0.68 -0.49 8.16
N LYS A 40 1.35 0.55 7.67
CA LYS A 40 1.37 1.88 8.28
C LYS A 40 1.28 2.93 7.19
N GLU A 41 0.68 4.06 7.53
CA GLU A 41 0.58 5.20 6.63
C GLU A 41 1.14 6.45 7.32
N PHE A 42 1.84 7.26 6.55
CA PHE A 42 2.49 8.49 6.99
C PHE A 42 2.18 9.59 5.99
N ALA A 43 1.88 10.80 6.49
CA ALA A 43 1.75 11.99 5.67
C ALA A 43 2.99 12.87 5.81
N ALA A 44 3.54 13.33 4.69
CA ALA A 44 4.61 14.31 4.64
C ALA A 44 4.03 15.73 4.51
N ALA A 45 4.79 16.71 4.98
CA ALA A 45 4.37 18.12 4.96
C ALA A 45 4.27 18.72 3.54
N ASP A 46 4.86 18.08 2.54
CA ASP A 46 4.81 18.49 1.13
C ASP A 46 3.60 17.91 0.37
N GLY A 47 2.68 17.24 1.09
CA GLY A 47 1.49 16.62 0.52
C GLY A 47 1.73 15.22 -0.07
N GLU A 48 2.91 14.63 0.08
CA GLU A 48 3.13 13.22 -0.22
C GLU A 48 2.61 12.32 0.92
N SER A 49 1.97 11.21 0.57
CA SER A 49 1.65 10.13 1.51
C SER A 49 2.56 8.93 1.26
N LEU A 50 2.92 8.22 2.32
CA LEU A 50 3.68 6.99 2.30
C LEU A 50 2.89 5.89 2.99
N ALA A 51 2.49 4.87 2.24
CA ALA A 51 2.10 3.58 2.78
C ALA A 51 3.33 2.66 2.86
N PHE A 52 3.57 2.13 4.05
CA PHE A 52 4.63 1.18 4.37
C PHE A 52 3.99 -0.16 4.71
N VAL A 53 4.23 -1.16 3.88
CA VAL A 53 3.57 -2.48 4.00
C VAL A 53 4.61 -3.58 4.08
N GLU A 54 4.38 -4.56 4.94
CA GLU A 54 5.32 -5.66 5.17
C GLU A 54 4.66 -7.00 4.91
N PHE A 55 5.35 -7.85 4.15
CA PHE A 55 4.98 -9.23 3.88
C PHE A 55 6.15 -10.18 4.17
N ARG A 56 5.85 -11.43 4.52
CA ARG A 56 6.87 -12.43 4.83
C ARG A 56 7.71 -12.81 3.61
N SER A 57 7.09 -12.91 2.43
CA SER A 57 7.77 -13.30 1.18
C SER A 57 7.20 -12.58 -0.06
N LEU A 58 7.94 -12.65 -1.16
CA LEU A 58 7.47 -12.16 -2.48
C LEU A 58 6.26 -12.94 -2.97
N GLU A 59 6.16 -14.23 -2.65
CA GLU A 59 5.03 -15.08 -3.03
C GLU A 59 3.72 -14.60 -2.39
N THR A 60 3.74 -14.35 -1.08
CA THR A 60 2.56 -13.85 -0.35
C THR A 60 2.16 -12.44 -0.78
N LEU A 61 3.16 -11.60 -1.09
CA LEU A 61 2.92 -10.28 -1.68
C LEU A 61 2.28 -10.39 -3.07
N ALA A 62 2.76 -11.32 -3.91
CA ALA A 62 2.22 -11.52 -5.25
C ALA A 62 0.74 -11.97 -5.18
N ALA A 63 0.37 -12.83 -4.24
CA ALA A 63 -1.02 -13.20 -4.02
C ALA A 63 -1.91 -12.00 -3.71
N TRP A 64 -1.42 -11.04 -2.91
CA TRP A 64 -2.14 -9.79 -2.66
C TRP A 64 -2.22 -8.89 -3.88
N ARG A 65 -1.10 -8.69 -4.58
CA ARG A 65 -1.05 -7.91 -5.84
C ARG A 65 -2.02 -8.43 -6.89
N ASP A 66 -2.14 -9.75 -7.00
CA ASP A 66 -2.92 -10.41 -8.05
C ASP A 66 -4.38 -10.66 -7.66
N HIS A 67 -4.78 -10.33 -6.42
CA HIS A 67 -6.17 -10.45 -5.98
C HIS A 67 -7.09 -9.55 -6.84
N PRO A 68 -8.24 -10.07 -7.32
CA PRO A 68 -9.13 -9.32 -8.22
C PRO A 68 -9.53 -7.94 -7.68
N GLU A 69 -10.03 -7.87 -6.44
CA GLU A 69 -10.42 -6.59 -5.81
C GLU A 69 -9.25 -5.60 -5.69
N HIS A 70 -8.02 -6.10 -5.48
CA HIS A 70 -6.86 -5.23 -5.39
C HIS A 70 -6.42 -4.71 -6.77
N ARG A 71 -6.55 -5.52 -7.82
CA ARG A 71 -6.31 -5.06 -9.19
C ARG A 71 -7.29 -3.97 -9.60
N GLU A 72 -8.57 -4.14 -9.28
CA GLU A 72 -9.59 -3.12 -9.52
C GLU A 72 -9.28 -1.81 -8.75
N ALA A 73 -8.88 -1.91 -7.49
CA ALA A 73 -8.47 -0.75 -6.70
C ALA A 73 -7.23 -0.04 -7.27
N GLN A 74 -6.25 -0.78 -7.81
CA GLN A 74 -5.07 -0.20 -8.47
C GLN A 74 -5.42 0.54 -9.75
N GLU A 75 -6.35 0.00 -10.55
CA GLU A 75 -6.87 0.65 -11.75
C GLU A 75 -7.61 1.94 -11.40
N ARG A 76 -8.56 1.85 -10.45
CA ARG A 76 -9.30 3.01 -9.92
C ARG A 76 -8.36 4.09 -9.36
N GLY A 77 -7.31 3.67 -8.65
CA GLY A 77 -6.30 4.57 -8.09
C GLY A 77 -5.59 5.41 -9.16
N ARG A 78 -5.25 4.81 -10.31
CA ARG A 78 -4.64 5.51 -11.45
C ARG A 78 -5.60 6.49 -12.11
N GLU A 79 -6.87 6.10 -12.20
CA GLU A 79 -7.87 6.87 -12.94
C GLU A 79 -8.37 8.08 -12.15
N ALA A 80 -8.48 7.98 -10.82
CA ALA A 80 -9.24 8.96 -10.05
C ALA A 80 -8.66 9.40 -8.70
N TYR A 81 -7.68 8.69 -8.13
CA TYR A 81 -7.21 9.04 -6.78
C TYR A 81 -5.88 9.78 -6.81
N PHE A 82 -4.94 9.30 -7.62
CA PHE A 82 -3.56 9.77 -7.58
C PHE A 82 -3.21 10.66 -8.77
N THR A 83 -2.51 11.77 -8.50
CA THR A 83 -1.80 12.52 -9.56
C THR A 83 -0.54 11.79 -9.98
N SER A 84 0.12 11.14 -9.03
CA SER A 84 1.30 10.31 -9.26
C SER A 84 1.49 9.32 -8.10
N TYR A 85 2.18 8.23 -8.38
CA TYR A 85 2.68 7.35 -7.33
C TYR A 85 3.97 6.66 -7.74
N HIS A 86 4.72 6.18 -6.75
CA HIS A 86 5.92 5.38 -6.93
C HIS A 86 5.93 4.23 -5.90
N ILE A 87 6.08 3.00 -6.38
CA ILE A 87 6.11 1.79 -5.56
C ILE A 87 7.50 1.17 -5.65
N GLN A 88 8.10 0.86 -4.50
CA GLN A 88 9.30 0.05 -4.41
C GLN A 88 9.01 -1.21 -3.61
N VAL A 89 9.47 -2.35 -4.12
CA VAL A 89 9.43 -3.64 -3.44
C VAL A 89 10.86 -4.00 -3.04
N CYS A 90 11.11 -4.04 -1.75
CA CYS A 90 12.44 -4.10 -1.16
C CYS A 90 12.59 -5.39 -0.34
N GLU A 91 13.76 -6.01 -0.39
CA GLU A 91 14.14 -7.07 0.53
C GLU A 91 14.89 -6.49 1.73
N ILE A 92 14.56 -6.96 2.94
CA ILE A 92 15.30 -6.56 4.14
C ILE A 92 16.62 -7.33 4.19
N VAL A 93 17.73 -6.60 4.11
CA VAL A 93 19.08 -7.17 4.21
C VAL A 93 19.51 -7.37 5.68
N ARG A 94 19.08 -6.45 6.57
CA ARG A 94 19.32 -6.50 8.02
C ARG A 94 18.15 -5.85 8.76
N ASP A 95 17.79 -6.40 9.90
CA ASP A 95 16.74 -5.91 10.78
C ASP A 95 17.24 -5.93 12.23
N TYR A 96 17.01 -4.84 12.97
CA TYR A 96 17.38 -4.69 14.37
C TYR A 96 16.26 -3.94 15.08
N ALA A 97 15.85 -4.43 16.25
CA ALA A 97 14.89 -3.76 17.11
C ALA A 97 15.54 -3.38 18.44
N PHE A 98 15.12 -2.26 19.00
CA PHE A 98 15.48 -1.78 20.34
C PHE A 98 14.38 -0.85 20.86
N PRO A 99 13.98 -0.92 22.14
CA PRO A 99 14.25 -1.99 23.11
C PRO A 99 13.48 -3.29 22.83
#